data_AF-A0A1H9RYC6-F1
#
_entry.id   AF-A0A1H9RYC6-F1
#
_cell.length_a   1.000
_cell.length_b   1.000
_cell.length_c   1.000
_cell.angle_alpha   90.00
_cell.angle_beta   90.00
_cell.angle_gamma   90.00
#
_symmetry.space_group_name_H-M   'P 1'
#
loop_
_entity.id
_entity.type
_entity.pdbx_description
1 polymer ?
#
loop_
_entity_poly.entity_id
_entity_poly.type
_entity_poly.pdbx_seq_one_letter_code
_entity_poly.pdbx_strand_id
1 'polypeptide(L)'
;MTTLTDQRAAYRALAALCVGLFLTLIDQSMVAVALPAIAEELGASTNHMIWVVAAYLLTFAVPLLVTGRLGDRFGQRRMYIIGMVIFVAAAGACAFAPTIEVLIALRAIQDFGGAILNPQPLAVINRIFPRESRGTALGYWSAVAGSAGLFGPVLGGVLVDAGGWRWVFAVYIPLGVLSIATVAIFVPRLPRTTAVIDLWSALISLVAVAGVTVAFQQGPEWNWGWPVWVVLIVGTLAFIALIKRQAGRGSRALIPLKLFSVHNFSRGIIAVFTLGVAVYTVQLPLMQYLQVGKGMDGTTAGLILIPMGILSVAFAPLAGRLTDRMAPGRVSQIGFVTMIAAMALFGVFMILGASPWWMLIPISLLGVANGLCWSPNSAIAMRDLPADVMGAGSGVYNTSRQVGAVIGQSAMGAVMQMTVVYGVGFGMGVSMFVPFIVLLVGLVAVSQFKG
;
A
#
# COMPACT_ATOMS: atom_id res chain seq x y z
N MET A 1 -4.01 12.54 -26.36
CA MET A 1 -3.66 12.73 -24.94
C MET A 1 -4.56 13.82 -24.38
N THR A 2 -5.19 13.63 -23.22
CA THR A 2 -6.00 14.68 -22.57
C THR A 2 -5.17 15.30 -21.45
N THR A 3 -4.12 16.03 -21.82
CA THR A 3 -3.40 16.90 -20.89
C THR A 3 -4.28 18.10 -20.59
N LEU A 4 -4.55 18.35 -19.31
CA LEU A 4 -5.20 19.61 -18.94
C LEU A 4 -4.17 20.73 -19.19
N THR A 5 -4.47 21.63 -20.12
CA THR A 5 -3.66 22.82 -20.38
C THR A 5 -3.69 23.77 -19.18
N ASP A 6 -4.76 23.74 -18.39
CA ASP A 6 -4.85 24.44 -17.11
C ASP A 6 -4.24 23.61 -15.96
N GLN A 7 -3.07 24.04 -15.51
CA GLN A 7 -2.37 23.45 -14.38
C GLN A 7 -3.21 23.51 -13.09
N ARG A 8 -4.04 24.53 -12.89
CA ARG A 8 -4.91 24.65 -11.70
C ARG A 8 -5.97 23.56 -11.69
N ALA A 9 -6.58 23.26 -12.83
CA ALA A 9 -7.54 22.17 -12.97
C ALA A 9 -6.89 20.80 -12.64
N ALA A 10 -5.66 20.56 -13.10
CA ALA A 10 -4.94 19.32 -12.79
C ALA A 10 -4.66 19.16 -11.29
N TYR A 11 -4.26 20.24 -10.59
CA TYR A 11 -4.07 20.20 -9.14
C TYR A 11 -5.37 20.04 -8.35
N ARG A 12 -6.49 20.61 -8.81
CA ARG A 12 -7.82 20.35 -8.20
C ARG A 12 -8.22 18.88 -8.33
N ALA A 13 -7.99 18.29 -9.50
CA ALA A 13 -8.22 16.86 -9.72
C ALA A 13 -7.32 16.01 -8.82
N LEU A 14 -6.04 16.37 -8.68
CA LEU A 14 -5.11 15.70 -7.76
C LEU A 14 -5.60 15.76 -6.31
N ALA A 15 -5.97 16.94 -5.83
CA ALA A 15 -6.49 17.11 -4.47
C ALA A 15 -7.73 16.24 -4.23
N ALA A 16 -8.67 16.21 -5.19
CA ALA A 16 -9.86 15.36 -5.11
C ALA A 16 -9.52 13.86 -5.03
N LEU A 17 -8.57 13.39 -5.85
CA LEU A 17 -8.12 12.00 -5.85
C LEU A 17 -7.41 11.62 -4.55
N CYS A 18 -6.63 12.54 -3.98
CA CYS A 18 -5.91 12.37 -2.72
C CYS A 18 -6.85 12.16 -1.53
N VAL A 19 -8.06 12.73 -1.52
CA VAL A 19 -9.04 12.47 -0.44
C VAL A 19 -9.33 10.97 -0.34
N GLY A 20 -9.69 10.32 -1.45
CA GLY A 20 -9.99 8.89 -1.40
C GLY A 20 -8.77 8.00 -1.15
N LEU A 21 -7.58 8.40 -1.63
CA LEU A 21 -6.34 7.72 -1.27
C LEU A 21 -6.15 7.74 0.25
N PHE A 22 -6.27 8.91 0.86
CA PHE A 22 -6.14 9.09 2.31
C PHE A 22 -7.15 8.21 3.05
N LEU A 23 -8.43 8.25 2.67
CA LEU A 23 -9.48 7.44 3.29
C LEU A 23 -9.19 5.94 3.24
N THR A 24 -8.73 5.42 2.10
CA THR A 24 -8.41 3.98 1.99
C THR A 24 -7.18 3.56 2.79
N LEU A 25 -6.22 4.47 3.00
CA LEU A 25 -4.98 4.15 3.71
C LEU A 25 -5.11 4.30 5.22
N ILE A 26 -5.92 5.24 5.72
CA ILE A 26 -6.19 5.38 7.16
C ILE A 26 -7.12 4.28 7.68
N ASP A 27 -7.84 3.59 6.81
CA ASP A 27 -8.83 2.59 7.22
C ASP A 27 -8.24 1.44 8.03
N GLN A 28 -7.17 0.83 7.53
CA GLN A 28 -6.52 -0.25 8.28
C GLN A 28 -6.02 0.20 9.65
N SER A 29 -5.43 1.39 9.72
CA SER A 29 -4.80 1.89 10.94
C SER A 29 -5.81 2.35 11.98
N MET A 30 -6.90 3.00 11.56
CA MET A 30 -7.97 3.38 12.49
C MET A 30 -8.68 2.17 13.08
N VAL A 31 -8.84 1.11 12.28
CA VAL A 31 -9.55 -0.11 12.71
C VAL A 31 -8.69 -0.94 13.61
N ALA A 32 -7.39 -1.02 13.34
CA ALA A 32 -6.44 -1.64 14.26
C ALA A 32 -6.51 -1.00 15.66
N VAL A 33 -6.74 0.32 15.77
CA VAL A 33 -6.94 1.00 17.05
C VAL A 33 -8.31 0.70 17.67
N ALA A 34 -9.35 0.51 16.86
CA ALA A 34 -10.70 0.19 17.32
C ALA A 34 -10.90 -1.29 17.71
N LEU A 35 -10.01 -2.19 17.28
CA LEU A 35 -10.13 -3.64 17.46
C LEU A 35 -10.42 -4.07 18.91
N PRO A 36 -9.72 -3.55 19.94
CA PRO A 36 -10.00 -3.93 21.33
C PRO A 36 -11.44 -3.59 21.75
N ALA A 37 -11.91 -2.38 21.43
CA ALA A 37 -13.28 -1.94 21.75
C ALA A 37 -14.35 -2.73 20.96
N ILE A 38 -14.06 -3.06 19.70
CA ILE A 38 -14.92 -3.95 18.89
C ILE A 38 -15.02 -5.33 19.54
N ALA A 39 -13.89 -5.87 20.00
CA ALA A 39 -13.84 -7.20 20.58
C ALA A 39 -14.58 -7.29 21.92
N GLU A 40 -14.43 -6.27 22.76
CA GLU A 40 -15.14 -6.16 24.03
C GLU A 40 -16.66 -6.07 23.81
N GLU A 41 -17.12 -5.19 22.91
CA GLU A 41 -18.56 -4.96 22.74
C GLU A 41 -19.27 -6.09 21.98
N LEU A 42 -18.62 -6.67 20.96
CA LEU A 42 -19.22 -7.73 20.12
C LEU A 42 -18.86 -9.15 20.59
N GLY A 43 -18.16 -9.29 21.71
CA GLY A 43 -17.72 -10.60 22.23
C GLY A 43 -16.81 -11.35 21.23
N ALA A 44 -15.93 -10.63 20.54
CA ALA A 44 -15.13 -11.21 19.47
C ALA A 44 -14.03 -12.14 20.01
N SER A 45 -13.91 -13.32 19.42
CA SER A 45 -12.77 -14.20 19.68
C SER A 45 -11.49 -13.66 19.03
N THR A 46 -10.33 -14.18 19.46
CA THR A 46 -9.05 -13.90 18.81
C THR A 46 -9.08 -14.19 17.31
N ASN A 47 -9.72 -15.31 16.92
CA ASN A 47 -9.90 -15.68 15.53
C ASN A 47 -10.72 -14.63 14.76
N HIS A 48 -11.76 -14.07 15.36
CA HIS A 48 -12.53 -13.01 14.72
C HIS A 48 -11.68 -11.75 14.47
N MET A 49 -10.86 -11.33 15.44
CA MET A 49 -9.96 -10.18 15.28
C MET A 49 -8.94 -10.39 14.15
N ILE A 50 -8.39 -11.60 14.04
CA ILE A 50 -7.52 -12.00 12.92
C ILE A 50 -8.26 -11.83 11.59
N TRP A 51 -9.50 -12.32 11.49
CA TRP A 51 -10.30 -12.23 10.26
C TRP A 51 -10.68 -10.80 9.87
N VAL A 52 -10.90 -9.90 10.83
CA VAL A 52 -11.13 -8.47 10.54
C VAL A 52 -9.96 -7.86 9.76
N VAL A 53 -8.72 -8.26 10.09
CA VAL A 53 -7.51 -7.76 9.42
C VAL A 53 -7.18 -8.60 8.16
N ALA A 54 -7.38 -9.92 8.21
CA ALA A 54 -7.06 -10.81 7.11
C ALA A 54 -8.01 -10.64 5.90
N ALA A 55 -9.29 -10.34 6.16
CA ALA A 55 -10.28 -10.11 5.11
C ALA A 55 -9.83 -9.00 4.15
N TYR A 56 -9.21 -7.95 4.66
CA TYR A 56 -8.65 -6.86 3.85
C TYR A 56 -7.72 -7.38 2.75
N LEU A 57 -6.79 -8.28 3.05
CA LEU A 57 -5.83 -8.70 2.03
C LEU A 57 -6.53 -9.47 0.90
N LEU A 58 -7.54 -10.26 1.24
CA LEU A 58 -8.33 -11.01 0.27
C LEU A 58 -9.20 -10.12 -0.61
N THR A 59 -9.82 -9.10 -0.05
CA THR A 59 -10.79 -8.28 -0.79
C THR A 59 -10.22 -6.98 -1.33
N PHE A 60 -9.14 -6.48 -0.73
CA PHE A 60 -8.39 -5.34 -1.23
C PHE A 60 -7.31 -5.76 -2.22
N ALA A 61 -6.34 -6.59 -1.80
CA ALA A 61 -5.11 -6.81 -2.58
C ALA A 61 -5.32 -7.72 -3.79
N VAL A 62 -6.06 -8.82 -3.63
CA VAL A 62 -6.28 -9.83 -4.68
C VAL A 62 -6.95 -9.23 -5.94
N PRO A 63 -8.01 -8.41 -5.84
CA PRO A 63 -8.67 -7.87 -7.03
C PRO A 63 -7.95 -6.68 -7.69
N LEU A 64 -6.88 -6.10 -7.09
CA LEU A 64 -6.20 -4.90 -7.61
C LEU A 64 -5.79 -5.00 -9.08
N LEU A 65 -5.35 -6.19 -9.50
CA LEU A 65 -4.96 -6.44 -10.87
C LEU A 65 -6.15 -6.32 -11.84
N VAL A 66 -7.30 -6.86 -11.44
CA VAL A 66 -8.54 -6.83 -12.22
C VAL A 66 -9.13 -5.42 -12.22
N THR A 67 -9.15 -4.76 -11.07
CA THR A 67 -9.76 -3.44 -10.90
C THR A 67 -8.98 -2.33 -11.58
N GLY A 68 -7.65 -2.44 -11.71
CA GLY A 68 -6.86 -1.54 -12.55
C GLY A 68 -7.36 -1.54 -14.00
N ARG A 69 -7.68 -2.72 -14.53
CA ARG A 69 -8.18 -2.88 -15.91
C ARG A 69 -9.63 -2.40 -16.09
N LEU A 70 -10.45 -2.45 -15.05
CA LEU A 70 -11.80 -1.86 -15.06
C LEU A 70 -11.74 -0.36 -15.40
N GLY A 71 -10.70 0.34 -14.92
CA GLY A 71 -10.46 1.75 -15.21
C GLY A 71 -10.27 2.05 -16.69
N ASP A 72 -9.54 1.19 -17.40
CA ASP A 72 -9.29 1.33 -18.84
C ASP A 72 -10.58 1.14 -19.66
N ARG A 73 -11.41 0.15 -19.29
CA ARG A 73 -12.66 -0.18 -19.99
C ARG A 73 -13.80 0.79 -19.69
N PHE A 74 -14.05 1.08 -18.41
CA PHE A 74 -15.22 1.84 -17.96
C PHE A 74 -14.92 3.30 -17.63
N GLY A 75 -13.64 3.67 -17.61
CA GLY A 75 -13.13 5.00 -17.29
C GLY A 75 -12.72 5.13 -15.82
N GLN A 76 -11.53 5.68 -15.57
CA GLN A 76 -10.92 5.77 -14.24
C GLN A 76 -11.77 6.59 -13.27
N ARG A 77 -12.28 7.74 -13.69
CA ARG A 77 -13.19 8.57 -12.87
C ARG A 77 -14.43 7.78 -12.43
N ARG A 78 -15.02 7.01 -13.34
CA ARG A 78 -16.25 6.23 -13.03
C ARG A 78 -15.93 5.13 -12.03
N MET A 79 -14.84 4.39 -12.24
CA MET A 79 -14.43 3.32 -11.33
C MET A 79 -14.03 3.86 -9.96
N TYR A 80 -13.36 5.01 -9.89
CA TYR A 80 -13.07 5.67 -8.61
C TYR A 80 -14.35 5.97 -7.83
N ILE A 81 -15.34 6.60 -8.48
CA ILE A 81 -16.62 6.94 -7.83
C ILE A 81 -17.36 5.67 -7.38
N ILE A 82 -17.44 4.64 -8.22
CA ILE A 82 -18.10 3.38 -7.86
C ILE A 82 -17.41 2.73 -6.65
N GLY A 83 -16.08 2.64 -6.68
CA GLY A 83 -15.31 2.08 -5.57
C GLY A 83 -15.50 2.88 -4.28
N MET A 84 -15.51 4.21 -4.36
CA MET A 84 -15.76 5.09 -3.21
C MET A 84 -17.19 4.94 -2.67
N VAL A 85 -18.21 4.83 -3.53
CA VAL A 85 -19.59 4.59 -3.09
C VAL A 85 -19.70 3.26 -2.35
N ILE A 86 -19.12 2.18 -2.89
CA ILE A 86 -19.10 0.86 -2.23
C ILE A 86 -18.38 0.94 -0.89
N PHE A 87 -17.18 1.54 -0.87
CA PHE A 87 -16.36 1.72 0.33
C PHE A 87 -17.15 2.44 1.43
N VAL A 88 -17.77 3.59 1.10
CA VAL A 88 -18.47 4.44 2.07
C VAL A 88 -19.78 3.84 2.53
N ALA A 89 -20.56 3.23 1.63
CA ALA A 89 -21.81 2.58 1.99
C ALA A 89 -21.57 1.38 2.92
N ALA A 90 -20.56 0.56 2.61
CA ALA A 90 -20.17 -0.56 3.44
C ALA A 90 -19.59 -0.10 4.78
N ALA A 91 -18.74 0.93 4.80
CA ALA A 91 -18.25 1.54 6.03
C ALA A 91 -19.40 2.07 6.89
N GLY A 92 -20.36 2.77 6.31
CA GLY A 92 -21.56 3.23 7.01
C GLY A 92 -22.36 2.06 7.60
N ALA A 93 -22.51 0.96 6.87
CA ALA A 93 -23.16 -0.25 7.37
C ALA A 93 -22.37 -0.92 8.52
N CYS A 94 -21.03 -0.91 8.48
CA CYS A 94 -20.19 -1.42 9.56
C CYS A 94 -20.45 -0.70 10.89
N ALA A 95 -20.76 0.60 10.86
CA ALA A 95 -21.11 1.35 12.07
C ALA A 95 -22.39 0.82 12.75
N PHE A 96 -23.24 0.09 12.03
CA PHE A 96 -24.47 -0.53 12.55
C PHE A 96 -24.37 -2.05 12.66
N ALA A 97 -23.16 -2.63 12.55
CA ALA A 97 -22.99 -4.08 12.63
C ALA A 97 -23.42 -4.60 14.02
N PRO A 98 -24.36 -5.57 14.08
CA PRO A 98 -24.84 -6.12 15.35
C PRO A 98 -23.95 -7.26 15.87
N THR A 99 -23.17 -7.90 14.99
CA THR A 99 -22.24 -8.97 15.34
C THR A 99 -20.92 -8.81 14.59
N ILE A 100 -19.89 -9.49 15.07
CA ILE A 100 -18.55 -9.43 14.50
C ILE A 100 -18.46 -10.07 13.11
N GLU A 101 -19.24 -11.11 12.83
CA GLU A 101 -19.30 -11.76 11.52
C GLU A 101 -19.90 -10.82 10.47
N VAL A 102 -20.97 -10.09 10.84
CA VAL A 102 -21.54 -9.04 9.98
C VAL A 102 -20.53 -7.93 9.74
N LEU A 103 -19.79 -7.52 10.78
CA LEU A 103 -18.73 -6.52 10.63
C LEU A 103 -17.65 -6.99 9.65
N ILE A 104 -17.17 -8.24 9.78
CA ILE A 104 -16.16 -8.83 8.90
C ILE A 104 -16.67 -8.88 7.45
N ALA A 105 -17.92 -9.27 7.22
CA ALA A 105 -18.51 -9.32 5.88
C ALA A 105 -18.64 -7.92 5.25
N LEU A 106 -19.08 -6.93 6.01
CA LEU A 106 -19.19 -5.54 5.52
C LEU A 106 -17.81 -4.92 5.29
N ARG A 107 -16.83 -5.24 6.13
CA ARG A 107 -15.41 -4.91 5.94
C ARG A 107 -14.86 -5.45 4.63
N ALA A 108 -15.12 -6.73 4.35
CA ALA A 108 -14.76 -7.35 3.08
C ALA A 108 -15.33 -6.58 1.88
N ILE A 109 -16.58 -6.11 1.95
CA ILE A 109 -17.20 -5.28 0.90
C ILE A 109 -16.57 -3.89 0.82
N GLN A 110 -16.31 -3.26 1.97
CA GLN A 110 -15.66 -1.95 2.06
C GLN A 110 -14.29 -1.98 1.37
N ASP A 111 -13.47 -2.96 1.72
CA ASP A 111 -12.12 -3.16 1.18
C ASP A 111 -12.13 -3.48 -0.32
N PHE A 112 -13.14 -4.21 -0.79
CA PHE A 112 -13.37 -4.41 -2.22
C PHE A 112 -13.65 -3.10 -2.96
N GLY A 113 -14.43 -2.19 -2.36
CA GLY A 113 -14.60 -0.81 -2.85
C GLY A 113 -13.25 -0.08 -2.95
N GLY A 114 -12.41 -0.23 -1.91
CA GLY A 114 -11.04 0.26 -1.86
C GLY A 114 -10.16 -0.27 -3.01
N ALA A 115 -10.29 -1.55 -3.36
CA ALA A 115 -9.56 -2.15 -4.48
C ALA A 115 -9.98 -1.57 -5.83
N ILE A 116 -11.27 -1.26 -6.01
CA ILE A 116 -11.77 -0.65 -7.24
C ILE A 116 -11.18 0.74 -7.45
N LEU A 117 -11.10 1.53 -6.38
CA LEU A 117 -10.70 2.93 -6.44
C LEU A 117 -9.18 3.15 -6.47
N ASN A 118 -8.38 2.33 -5.76
CA ASN A 118 -6.94 2.56 -5.57
C ASN A 118 -6.06 2.64 -6.84
N PRO A 119 -6.27 1.81 -7.89
CA PRO A 119 -5.43 1.89 -9.09
C PRO A 119 -5.78 3.08 -10.00
N GLN A 120 -6.92 3.75 -9.77
CA GLN A 120 -7.44 4.80 -10.65
C GLN A 120 -6.67 6.13 -10.54
N PRO A 121 -6.34 6.67 -9.34
CA PRO A 121 -5.59 7.91 -9.20
C PRO A 121 -4.28 7.91 -9.98
N LEU A 122 -3.49 6.84 -9.86
CA LEU A 122 -2.18 6.75 -10.53
C LEU A 122 -2.32 6.83 -12.05
N ALA A 123 -3.35 6.19 -12.62
CA ALA A 123 -3.66 6.26 -14.03
C ALA A 123 -4.18 7.64 -14.47
N VAL A 124 -4.97 8.31 -13.63
CA VAL A 124 -5.48 9.67 -13.91
C VAL A 124 -4.34 10.69 -13.86
N ILE A 125 -3.53 10.69 -12.80
CA ILE A 125 -2.41 11.63 -12.61
C ILE A 125 -1.45 11.55 -13.80
N ASN A 126 -1.06 10.35 -14.21
CA ASN A 126 -0.19 10.15 -15.37
C ASN A 126 -0.80 10.57 -16.72
N ARG A 127 -2.13 10.72 -16.81
CA ARG A 127 -2.82 11.16 -18.04
C ARG A 127 -3.08 12.66 -18.08
N ILE A 128 -3.36 13.30 -16.94
CA ILE A 128 -3.75 14.72 -16.88
C ILE A 128 -2.55 15.67 -16.71
N PHE A 129 -1.46 15.21 -16.08
CA PHE A 129 -0.25 16.02 -15.89
C PHE A 129 0.75 15.84 -17.04
N PRO A 130 1.35 16.95 -17.53
CA PRO A 130 2.45 16.89 -18.48
C PRO A 130 3.70 16.30 -17.83
N ARG A 131 4.58 15.70 -18.65
CA ARG A 131 5.70 14.85 -18.20
C ARG A 131 6.61 15.55 -17.18
N GLU A 132 6.77 16.85 -17.33
CA GLU A 132 7.68 17.74 -16.58
C GLU A 132 7.15 18.08 -15.18
N SER A 133 5.89 17.77 -14.87
CA SER A 133 5.26 18.06 -13.57
C SER A 133 4.67 16.83 -12.89
N ARG A 134 4.83 15.65 -13.51
CA ARG A 134 4.32 14.38 -12.97
C ARG A 134 5.02 13.98 -11.69
N GLY A 135 6.33 14.21 -11.58
CA GLY A 135 7.08 13.91 -10.36
C GLY A 135 6.54 14.71 -9.19
N THR A 136 6.34 16.02 -9.36
CA THR A 136 5.73 16.88 -8.34
C THR A 136 4.32 16.42 -7.95
N ALA A 137 3.46 16.09 -8.92
CA ALA A 137 2.10 15.61 -8.64
C ALA A 137 2.08 14.28 -7.88
N LEU A 138 2.94 13.33 -8.28
CA LEU A 138 3.11 12.05 -7.58
C LEU A 138 3.79 12.23 -6.22
N GLY A 139 4.60 13.28 -6.05
CA GLY A 139 5.13 13.75 -4.77
C GLY A 139 4.02 14.06 -3.78
N TYR A 140 3.06 14.90 -4.17
CA TYR A 140 1.89 15.19 -3.32
C TYR A 140 1.03 13.96 -3.06
N TRP A 141 0.83 13.10 -4.07
CA TRP A 141 0.10 11.84 -3.91
C TRP A 141 0.76 10.92 -2.88
N SER A 142 2.09 10.75 -2.95
CA SER A 142 2.85 9.97 -1.97
C SER A 142 2.92 10.64 -0.59
N ALA A 143 2.92 11.97 -0.51
CA ALA A 143 2.86 12.70 0.76
C ALA A 143 1.57 12.36 1.52
N VAL A 144 0.44 12.37 0.82
CA VAL A 144 -0.86 11.97 1.38
C VAL A 144 -0.89 10.49 1.74
N ALA A 145 -0.25 9.63 0.95
CA ALA A 145 -0.13 8.23 1.29
C ALA A 145 0.68 7.99 2.57
N GLY A 146 1.80 8.69 2.72
CA GLY A 146 2.66 8.60 3.91
C GLY A 146 2.03 9.19 5.16
N SER A 147 1.20 10.25 5.03
CA SER A 147 0.53 10.86 6.17
C SER A 147 -0.51 9.95 6.81
N ALA A 148 -1.11 9.03 6.05
CA ALA A 148 -2.14 8.13 6.55
C ALA A 148 -1.68 7.26 7.73
N GLY A 149 -0.41 6.84 7.75
CA GLY A 149 0.16 6.09 8.87
C GLY A 149 0.27 6.89 10.17
N LEU A 150 0.43 8.21 10.08
CA LEU A 150 0.47 9.11 11.24
C LEU A 150 -0.94 9.43 11.73
N PHE A 151 -1.83 9.83 10.82
CA PHE A 151 -3.17 10.29 11.19
C PHE A 151 -4.11 9.16 11.57
N GLY A 152 -3.89 7.94 11.05
CA GLY A 152 -4.75 6.80 11.32
C GLY A 152 -4.92 6.49 12.81
N PRO A 153 -3.85 6.18 13.56
CA PRO A 153 -3.99 5.88 14.98
C PRO A 153 -4.53 7.05 15.82
N VAL A 154 -4.12 8.28 15.49
CA VAL A 154 -4.56 9.49 16.20
C VAL A 154 -6.06 9.73 16.01
N LEU A 155 -6.54 9.71 14.76
CA LEU A 155 -7.96 9.88 14.46
C LEU A 155 -8.78 8.70 14.99
N GLY A 156 -8.26 7.48 14.88
CA GLY A 156 -8.89 6.27 15.42
C GLY A 156 -9.13 6.37 16.93
N GLY A 157 -8.08 6.73 17.69
CA GLY A 157 -8.19 6.88 19.15
C GLY A 157 -9.18 7.95 19.55
N VAL A 158 -9.09 9.16 18.97
CA VAL A 158 -10.03 10.26 19.26
C VAL A 158 -11.47 9.88 18.97
N LEU A 159 -11.74 9.17 17.87
CA LEU A 159 -13.10 8.75 17.51
C LEU A 159 -13.63 7.64 18.44
N VAL A 160 -12.78 6.69 18.83
CA VAL A 160 -13.13 5.66 19.81
C VAL A 160 -13.44 6.30 21.15
N ASP A 161 -12.63 7.26 21.62
CA ASP A 161 -12.84 7.93 22.91
C ASP A 161 -14.08 8.84 22.89
N ALA A 162 -14.36 9.51 21.77
CA ALA A 162 -15.46 10.47 21.66
C ALA A 162 -16.85 9.81 21.60
N GLY A 163 -16.96 8.61 21.04
CA GLY A 163 -18.27 7.97 20.87
C GLY A 163 -18.24 6.46 20.58
N GLY A 164 -17.11 5.79 20.79
CA GLY A 164 -16.93 4.36 20.56
C GLY A 164 -16.48 4.01 19.14
N TRP A 165 -16.19 2.73 18.94
CA TRP A 165 -15.63 2.21 17.69
C TRP A 165 -16.51 2.47 16.45
N ARG A 166 -17.82 2.65 16.61
CA ARG A 166 -18.73 2.95 15.49
C ARG A 166 -18.38 4.26 14.77
N TRP A 167 -17.83 5.25 15.48
CA TRP A 167 -17.42 6.52 14.86
C TRP A 167 -16.24 6.39 13.91
N VAL A 168 -15.37 5.39 14.13
CA VAL A 168 -14.28 5.04 13.20
C VAL A 168 -14.83 4.70 11.82
N PHE A 169 -16.03 4.16 11.75
CA PHE A 169 -16.71 3.83 10.50
C PHE A 169 -17.58 4.98 9.97
N ALA A 170 -18.31 5.66 10.86
CA ALA A 170 -19.20 6.74 10.49
C ALA A 170 -18.47 7.93 9.83
N VAL A 171 -17.21 8.21 10.22
CA VAL A 171 -16.41 9.31 9.68
C VAL A 171 -16.14 9.19 8.18
N TYR A 172 -16.18 7.98 7.60
CA TYR A 172 -16.02 7.78 6.16
C TYR A 172 -17.18 8.34 5.36
N ILE A 173 -18.37 8.49 5.94
CA ILE A 173 -19.57 9.00 5.24
C ILE A 173 -19.34 10.44 4.75
N PRO A 174 -19.10 11.45 5.61
CA PRO A 174 -18.92 12.82 5.15
C PRO A 174 -17.70 12.99 4.24
N LEU A 175 -16.58 12.33 4.58
CA LEU A 175 -15.34 12.44 3.80
C LEU A 175 -15.45 11.74 2.43
N GLY A 176 -16.16 10.63 2.39
CA GLY A 176 -16.46 9.87 1.19
C GLY A 176 -17.38 10.62 0.23
N VAL A 177 -18.44 11.24 0.75
CA VAL A 177 -19.33 12.12 -0.02
C VAL A 177 -18.54 13.29 -0.60
N LEU A 178 -17.65 13.91 0.20
CA LEU A 178 -16.75 14.96 -0.27
C LEU A 178 -15.84 14.46 -1.39
N SER A 179 -15.24 13.27 -1.26
CA SER A 179 -14.40 12.67 -2.29
C SER A 179 -15.17 12.42 -3.59
N ILE A 180 -16.38 11.84 -3.50
CA ILE A 180 -17.25 11.58 -4.65
C ILE A 180 -17.60 12.89 -5.36
N ALA A 181 -18.03 13.92 -4.61
CA ALA A 181 -18.41 15.21 -5.15
C ALA A 181 -17.23 15.90 -5.84
N THR A 182 -16.09 16.00 -5.16
CA THR A 182 -14.89 16.66 -5.69
C THR A 182 -14.33 15.93 -6.91
N VAL A 183 -14.34 14.60 -6.94
CA VAL A 183 -13.93 13.83 -8.14
C VAL A 183 -14.94 13.97 -9.28
N ALA A 184 -16.23 14.01 -8.99
CA ALA A 184 -17.25 14.26 -10.00
C ALA A 184 -17.13 15.66 -10.64
N ILE A 185 -16.68 16.66 -9.89
CA ILE A 185 -16.54 18.04 -10.36
C ILE A 185 -15.20 18.24 -11.07
N PHE A 186 -14.09 17.87 -10.42
CA PHE A 186 -12.75 18.28 -10.85
C PHE A 186 -12.01 17.29 -11.74
N VAL A 187 -12.36 15.99 -11.69
CA VAL A 187 -11.64 14.99 -12.49
C VAL A 187 -12.27 14.89 -13.90
N PRO A 188 -11.50 15.08 -14.98
CA PRO A 188 -12.03 15.00 -16.33
C PRO A 188 -12.41 13.56 -16.71
N ARG A 189 -13.34 13.42 -17.65
CA ARG A 189 -13.62 12.12 -18.29
C ARG A 189 -12.52 11.84 -19.30
N LEU A 190 -11.70 10.83 -19.00
CA LEU A 190 -10.61 10.42 -19.87
C LEU A 190 -11.10 9.47 -20.98
N PRO A 191 -10.43 9.44 -22.15
CA PRO A 191 -10.71 8.45 -23.18
C PRO A 191 -10.63 7.03 -22.63
N ARG A 192 -11.65 6.24 -22.93
CA ARG A 192 -11.72 4.81 -22.61
C ARG A 192 -10.98 4.02 -23.68
N THR A 193 -10.47 2.86 -23.31
CA THR A 193 -9.91 1.92 -24.28
C THR A 193 -10.86 0.73 -24.46
N THR A 194 -10.72 0.01 -25.57
CA THR A 194 -11.48 -1.23 -25.85
C THR A 194 -10.98 -2.41 -25.01
N ALA A 195 -10.46 -2.14 -23.81
CA ALA A 195 -9.93 -3.16 -22.91
C ALA A 195 -11.01 -4.22 -22.62
N VAL A 196 -10.75 -5.46 -23.01
CA VAL A 196 -11.61 -6.61 -22.73
C VAL A 196 -11.12 -7.22 -21.43
N ILE A 197 -12.04 -7.40 -20.47
CA ILE A 197 -11.73 -8.12 -19.24
C ILE A 197 -12.15 -9.56 -19.47
N ASP A 198 -11.15 -10.40 -19.72
CA ASP A 198 -11.32 -11.85 -19.82
C ASP A 198 -11.60 -12.40 -18.42
N LEU A 199 -12.83 -12.88 -18.19
CA LEU A 199 -13.26 -13.42 -16.91
C LEU A 199 -12.32 -14.53 -16.42
N TRP A 200 -11.85 -15.39 -17.32
CA TRP A 200 -10.91 -16.45 -16.97
C TRP A 200 -9.56 -15.92 -16.50
N SER A 201 -9.00 -14.92 -17.19
CA SER A 201 -7.77 -14.25 -16.74
C SER A 201 -7.97 -13.60 -15.38
N ALA A 202 -9.15 -13.00 -15.13
CA ALA A 202 -9.48 -12.43 -13.83
C ALA A 202 -9.51 -13.52 -12.75
N LEU A 203 -10.28 -14.60 -12.93
CA LEU A 203 -10.36 -15.70 -11.97
C LEU A 203 -9.00 -16.35 -11.69
N ILE A 204 -8.21 -16.64 -12.73
CA ILE A 204 -6.86 -17.21 -12.56
C ILE A 204 -5.97 -16.23 -11.80
N SER A 205 -6.06 -14.93 -12.07
CA SER A 205 -5.27 -13.93 -11.33
C SER A 205 -5.69 -13.81 -9.87
N LEU A 206 -6.98 -13.95 -9.56
CA LEU A 206 -7.46 -13.97 -8.18
C LEU A 206 -6.87 -15.18 -7.44
N VAL A 207 -6.91 -16.38 -8.04
CA VAL A 207 -6.32 -17.59 -7.46
C VAL A 207 -4.80 -17.44 -7.29
N ALA A 208 -4.12 -16.85 -8.26
CA ALA A 208 -2.67 -16.65 -8.21
C ALA A 208 -2.26 -15.73 -7.06
N VAL A 209 -2.89 -14.55 -6.96
CA VAL A 209 -2.57 -13.58 -5.91
C VAL A 209 -3.03 -14.09 -4.55
N ALA A 210 -4.26 -14.63 -4.44
CA ALA A 210 -4.79 -15.18 -3.20
C ALA A 210 -3.94 -16.35 -2.68
N GLY A 211 -3.50 -17.26 -3.54
CA GLY A 211 -2.68 -18.40 -3.13
C GLY A 211 -1.35 -17.96 -2.51
N VAL A 212 -0.68 -16.97 -3.10
CA VAL A 212 0.54 -16.40 -2.51
C VAL A 212 0.22 -15.67 -1.21
N THR A 213 -0.77 -14.78 -1.19
CA THR A 213 -1.04 -13.96 0.00
C THR A 213 -1.53 -14.80 1.18
N VAL A 214 -2.44 -15.75 0.95
CA VAL A 214 -2.98 -16.63 2.01
C VAL A 214 -1.90 -17.54 2.57
N ALA A 215 -1.06 -18.14 1.70
CA ALA A 215 -0.01 -19.04 2.17
C ALA A 215 0.99 -18.31 3.09
N PHE A 216 1.40 -17.10 2.71
CA PHE A 216 2.33 -16.33 3.55
C PHE A 216 1.65 -15.78 4.81
N GLN A 217 0.42 -15.29 4.70
CA GLN A 217 -0.27 -14.68 5.83
C GLN A 217 -0.70 -15.71 6.89
N GLN A 218 -1.29 -16.83 6.46
CA GLN A 218 -1.74 -17.91 7.35
C GLN A 218 -0.68 -18.96 7.62
N GLY A 219 0.48 -18.86 6.97
CA GLY A 219 1.65 -19.72 7.20
C GLY A 219 1.96 -19.90 8.70
N PRO A 220 2.13 -18.81 9.47
CA PRO A 220 2.38 -18.90 10.91
C PRO A 220 1.27 -19.63 11.69
N GLU A 221 0.00 -19.34 11.43
CA GLU A 221 -1.13 -19.96 12.14
C GLU A 221 -1.28 -21.45 11.81
N TRP A 222 -1.04 -21.83 10.56
CA TRP A 222 -1.07 -23.21 10.09
C TRP A 222 0.27 -23.93 10.33
N ASN A 223 1.18 -23.33 11.11
CA ASN A 223 2.51 -23.84 11.43
C ASN A 223 3.31 -24.30 10.19
N TRP A 224 3.11 -23.62 9.06
CA TRP A 224 3.71 -23.98 7.77
C TRP A 224 3.46 -25.45 7.36
N GLY A 225 2.31 -26.01 7.78
CA GLY A 225 1.90 -27.37 7.47
C GLY A 225 1.50 -27.57 6.00
N TRP A 226 1.16 -28.81 5.64
CA TRP A 226 0.80 -29.19 4.26
C TRP A 226 -0.25 -28.30 3.56
N PRO A 227 -1.29 -27.73 4.23
CA PRO A 227 -2.26 -26.86 3.56
C PRO A 227 -1.63 -25.58 3.01
N VAL A 228 -0.65 -25.00 3.71
CA VAL A 228 0.08 -23.80 3.27
C VAL A 228 0.79 -24.07 1.95
N TRP A 229 1.50 -25.20 1.87
CA TRP A 229 2.23 -25.59 0.67
C TRP A 229 1.30 -25.91 -0.49
N VAL A 230 0.15 -26.56 -0.25
CA VAL A 230 -0.86 -26.79 -1.29
C VAL A 230 -1.40 -25.47 -1.84
N VAL A 231 -1.78 -24.53 -0.96
CA VAL A 231 -2.28 -23.21 -1.38
C VAL A 231 -1.21 -22.43 -2.15
N LEU A 232 0.05 -22.50 -1.72
CA LEU A 232 1.18 -21.87 -2.42
C LEU A 232 1.47 -22.50 -3.79
N ILE A 233 1.39 -23.84 -3.90
CA ILE A 233 1.55 -24.56 -5.16
C ILE A 233 0.43 -24.18 -6.12
N VAL A 234 -0.83 -24.19 -5.65
CA VAL A 234 -1.99 -23.79 -6.45
C VAL A 234 -1.85 -22.33 -6.93
N GLY A 235 -1.45 -21.42 -6.04
CA GLY A 235 -1.20 -20.01 -6.39
C GLY A 235 -0.09 -19.87 -7.43
N THR A 236 1.03 -20.57 -7.26
CA THR A 236 2.17 -20.56 -8.19
C THR A 236 1.77 -21.13 -9.56
N LEU A 237 1.06 -22.25 -9.59
CA LEU A 237 0.57 -22.86 -10.83
C LEU A 237 -0.43 -21.95 -11.54
N ALA A 238 -1.32 -21.30 -10.80
CA ALA A 238 -2.25 -20.31 -11.34
C ALA A 238 -1.49 -19.09 -11.93
N PHE A 239 -0.42 -18.64 -11.28
CA PHE A 239 0.42 -17.57 -11.80
C PHE A 239 1.12 -17.96 -13.12
N ILE A 240 1.69 -19.17 -13.20
CA ILE A 240 2.28 -19.72 -14.43
C ILE A 240 1.22 -19.83 -15.53
N ALA A 241 0.04 -20.35 -15.21
CA ALA A 241 -1.08 -20.45 -16.14
C ALA A 241 -1.54 -19.07 -16.63
N LEU A 242 -1.57 -18.07 -15.74
CA LEU A 242 -1.88 -16.70 -16.09
C LEU A 242 -0.89 -16.16 -17.11
N ILE A 243 0.43 -16.27 -16.85
CA ILE A 243 1.47 -15.79 -17.77
C ILE A 243 1.33 -16.46 -19.14
N LYS A 244 1.20 -17.80 -19.17
CA LYS A 244 1.02 -18.56 -20.42
C LYS A 244 -0.23 -18.11 -21.18
N ARG A 245 -1.33 -17.83 -20.48
CA ARG A 245 -2.57 -17.33 -21.08
C ARG A 245 -2.46 -15.89 -21.58
N GLN A 246 -1.69 -15.04 -20.91
CA GLN A 246 -1.46 -13.67 -21.37
C GLN A 246 -0.55 -13.62 -22.60
N ALA A 247 0.36 -14.60 -22.75
CA ALA A 247 1.18 -14.75 -23.94
C ALA A 247 0.29 -14.90 -25.19
N GLY A 248 0.45 -14.00 -26.16
CA GLY A 248 -0.34 -13.97 -27.40
C GLY A 248 -1.63 -13.15 -27.38
N ARG A 249 -2.08 -12.61 -26.23
CA ARG A 249 -3.31 -11.78 -26.17
C ARG A 249 -3.09 -10.28 -26.44
N GLY A 250 -1.83 -9.84 -26.54
CA GLY A 250 -1.47 -8.45 -26.81
C GLY A 250 -2.14 -7.46 -25.84
N SER A 251 -2.66 -6.34 -26.37
CA SER A 251 -3.35 -5.33 -25.55
C SER A 251 -4.71 -5.78 -25.00
N ARG A 252 -5.23 -6.97 -25.36
CA ARG A 252 -6.44 -7.55 -24.75
C ARG A 252 -6.14 -8.36 -23.49
N ALA A 253 -4.87 -8.55 -23.16
CA ALA A 253 -4.43 -9.21 -21.94
C ALA A 253 -4.88 -8.42 -20.69
N LEU A 254 -5.12 -9.16 -19.61
CA LEU A 254 -5.30 -8.56 -18.28
C LEU A 254 -3.99 -7.91 -17.83
N ILE A 255 -2.89 -8.63 -18.02
CA ILE A 255 -1.52 -8.15 -17.87
C ILE A 255 -0.86 -8.18 -19.24
N PRO A 256 -0.83 -7.07 -19.99
CA PRO A 256 -0.09 -7.01 -21.24
C PRO A 256 1.40 -7.23 -20.95
N LEU A 257 1.96 -8.37 -21.37
CA LEU A 257 3.37 -8.71 -21.10
C LEU A 257 4.35 -7.70 -21.72
N LYS A 258 3.91 -6.94 -22.74
CA LYS A 258 4.67 -5.82 -23.30
C LYS A 258 5.01 -4.74 -22.26
N LEU A 259 4.24 -4.61 -21.17
CA LEU A 259 4.60 -3.74 -20.05
C LEU A 259 6.01 -4.06 -19.51
N PHE A 260 6.36 -5.34 -19.42
CA PHE A 260 7.66 -5.77 -18.91
C PHE A 260 8.80 -5.62 -19.93
N SER A 261 8.48 -5.31 -21.18
CA SER A 261 9.48 -4.90 -22.17
C SER A 261 9.91 -3.43 -21.99
N VAL A 262 9.09 -2.62 -21.28
CA VAL A 262 9.44 -1.25 -20.92
C VAL A 262 10.43 -1.29 -19.76
N HIS A 263 11.69 -0.95 -20.06
CA HIS A 263 12.82 -1.07 -19.13
C HIS A 263 12.54 -0.42 -17.76
N ASN A 264 12.10 0.84 -17.74
CA ASN A 264 11.81 1.57 -16.51
C ASN A 264 10.62 1.00 -15.74
N PHE A 265 9.61 0.44 -16.44
CA PHE A 265 8.48 -0.20 -15.77
C PHE A 265 8.93 -1.46 -15.04
N SER A 266 9.66 -2.37 -15.69
CA SER A 266 10.15 -3.61 -15.08
C SER A 266 11.03 -3.36 -13.86
N ARG A 267 11.94 -2.39 -13.93
CA ARG A 267 12.77 -2.00 -12.78
C ARG A 267 11.95 -1.35 -11.67
N GLY A 268 10.96 -0.54 -12.03
CA GLY A 268 10.04 0.08 -11.09
C GLY A 268 9.13 -0.91 -10.37
N ILE A 269 8.78 -2.04 -11.01
CA ILE A 269 8.05 -3.14 -10.38
C ILE A 269 8.92 -3.88 -9.35
N ILE A 270 10.18 -4.16 -9.65
CA ILE A 270 11.12 -4.74 -8.68
C ILE A 270 11.29 -3.77 -7.49
N ALA A 271 11.51 -2.49 -7.78
CA ALA A 271 11.63 -1.46 -6.76
C ALA A 271 10.37 -1.35 -5.90
N VAL A 272 9.16 -1.25 -6.47
CA VAL A 272 7.94 -1.14 -5.65
C VAL A 272 7.64 -2.40 -4.84
N PHE A 273 8.00 -3.59 -5.35
CA PHE A 273 7.90 -4.84 -4.60
C PHE A 273 8.80 -4.80 -3.36
N THR A 274 10.07 -4.41 -3.53
CA THR A 274 11.03 -4.30 -2.42
C THR A 274 10.65 -3.19 -1.42
N LEU A 275 10.10 -2.06 -1.88
CA LEU A 275 9.50 -1.04 -1.02
C LEU A 275 8.29 -1.58 -0.25
N GLY A 276 7.45 -2.39 -0.91
CA GLY A 276 6.32 -3.08 -0.30
C GLY A 276 6.76 -3.98 0.85
N VAL A 277 7.79 -4.81 0.62
CA VAL A 277 8.42 -5.64 1.65
C VAL A 277 8.86 -4.80 2.84
N ALA A 278 9.51 -3.65 2.61
CA ALA A 278 10.05 -2.85 3.69
C ALA A 278 9.01 -2.04 4.49
N VAL A 279 7.91 -1.60 3.89
CA VAL A 279 7.04 -0.59 4.51
C VAL A 279 6.30 -1.11 5.75
N TYR A 280 5.95 -2.40 5.79
CA TYR A 280 5.22 -2.97 6.92
C TYR A 280 6.10 -3.80 7.86
N THR A 281 7.40 -3.95 7.57
CA THR A 281 8.31 -4.76 8.39
C THR A 281 8.98 -4.00 9.53
N VAL A 282 8.76 -2.68 9.65
CA VAL A 282 9.43 -1.87 10.68
C VAL A 282 8.54 -1.69 11.91
N GLN A 283 7.24 -1.49 11.70
CA GLN A 283 6.34 -1.04 12.77
C GLN A 283 6.19 -2.07 13.89
N LEU A 284 5.99 -3.35 13.55
CA LEU A 284 5.84 -4.42 14.54
C LEU A 284 7.11 -4.61 15.39
N PRO A 285 8.31 -4.82 14.82
CA PRO A 285 9.53 -4.99 15.60
C PRO A 285 9.89 -3.76 16.43
N LEU A 286 9.67 -2.56 15.87
CA LEU A 286 9.95 -1.32 16.59
C LEU A 286 9.05 -1.16 17.80
N MET A 287 7.74 -1.40 17.68
CA MET A 287 6.82 -1.31 18.81
C MET A 287 7.08 -2.39 19.86
N GLN A 288 7.38 -3.62 19.43
CA GLN A 288 7.79 -4.70 20.35
C GLN A 288 9.09 -4.37 21.09
N TYR A 289 10.08 -3.80 20.39
CA TYR A 289 11.32 -3.35 21.01
C TYR A 289 11.09 -2.24 22.05
N LEU A 290 10.33 -1.20 21.70
CA LEU A 290 10.08 -0.06 22.58
C LEU A 290 9.24 -0.44 23.80
N GLN A 291 8.14 -1.17 23.61
CA GLN A 291 7.20 -1.47 24.69
C GLN A 291 7.64 -2.68 25.52
N VAL A 292 7.98 -3.81 24.87
CA VAL A 292 8.35 -5.05 25.58
C VAL A 292 9.83 -5.06 25.90
N GLY A 293 10.68 -4.71 24.94
CA GLY A 293 12.14 -4.73 25.13
C GLY A 293 12.69 -3.60 25.99
N LYS A 294 12.02 -2.44 26.02
CA LYS A 294 12.47 -1.23 26.74
C LYS A 294 11.48 -0.73 27.79
N GLY A 295 10.33 -1.38 27.96
CA GLY A 295 9.35 -1.06 29.00
C GLY A 295 8.67 0.30 28.82
N MET A 296 8.73 0.88 27.62
CA MET A 296 8.04 2.16 27.36
C MET A 296 6.53 1.94 27.33
N ASP A 297 5.78 2.88 27.88
CA ASP A 297 4.34 2.89 27.69
C ASP A 297 3.99 3.10 26.20
N GLY A 298 2.81 2.62 25.80
CA GLY A 298 2.37 2.67 24.40
C GLY A 298 2.25 4.10 23.85
N THR A 299 1.92 5.08 24.69
CA THR A 299 1.77 6.48 24.29
C THR A 299 3.12 7.06 23.91
N THR A 300 4.12 6.95 24.78
CA THR A 300 5.47 7.44 24.53
C THR A 300 6.12 6.73 23.34
N ALA A 301 5.94 5.41 23.22
CA ALA A 301 6.40 4.65 22.06
C ALA A 301 5.75 5.13 20.75
N GLY A 302 4.46 5.47 20.77
CA GLY A 302 3.75 6.05 19.64
C GLY A 302 4.23 7.46 19.28
N LEU A 303 4.48 8.33 20.26
CA LEU A 303 4.98 9.69 20.04
C LEU A 303 6.36 9.71 19.36
N ILE A 304 7.21 8.72 19.63
CA ILE A 304 8.53 8.57 18.98
C ILE A 304 8.41 8.39 17.45
N LEU A 305 7.27 7.93 16.93
CA LEU A 305 7.04 7.75 15.49
C LEU A 305 6.63 9.04 14.75
N ILE A 306 6.26 10.10 15.47
CA ILE A 306 5.78 11.36 14.87
C ILE A 306 6.76 11.95 13.84
N PRO A 307 8.09 12.01 14.08
CA PRO A 307 9.04 12.55 13.12
C PRO A 307 9.00 11.84 11.76
N MET A 308 8.76 10.52 11.74
CA MET A 308 8.63 9.76 10.48
C MET A 308 7.50 10.31 9.62
N GLY A 309 6.33 10.53 10.22
CA GLY A 309 5.16 11.06 9.51
C GLY A 309 5.40 12.49 9.02
N ILE A 310 5.91 13.37 9.89
CA ILE A 310 6.20 14.77 9.55
C ILE A 310 7.20 14.86 8.39
N LEU A 311 8.33 14.15 8.50
CA LEU A 311 9.38 14.18 7.49
C LEU A 311 8.92 13.54 6.18
N SER A 312 8.14 12.46 6.23
CA SER A 312 7.56 11.88 5.01
C SER A 312 6.67 12.87 4.26
N VAL A 313 5.82 13.62 4.98
CA VAL A 313 4.96 14.63 4.37
C VAL A 313 5.77 15.81 3.83
N ALA A 314 6.77 16.27 4.59
CA ALA A 314 7.60 17.41 4.21
C ALA A 314 8.48 17.11 2.99
N PHE A 315 9.08 15.92 2.92
CA PHE A 315 10.04 15.56 1.87
C PHE A 315 9.38 15.02 0.60
N ALA A 316 8.14 14.51 0.64
CA ALA A 316 7.50 13.95 -0.55
C ALA A 316 7.27 14.97 -1.70
N PRO A 317 6.83 16.22 -1.47
CA PRO A 317 6.77 17.23 -2.53
C PRO A 317 8.16 17.66 -3.02
N LEU A 318 9.14 17.74 -2.11
CA LEU A 318 10.53 18.06 -2.46
C LEU A 318 11.12 16.98 -3.38
N ALA A 319 10.91 15.71 -3.04
CA ALA A 319 11.31 14.56 -3.85
C ALA A 319 10.69 14.60 -5.24
N GLY A 320 9.40 14.96 -5.34
CA GLY A 320 8.73 15.14 -6.62
C GLY A 320 9.37 16.22 -7.50
N ARG A 321 9.63 17.41 -6.93
CA ARG A 321 10.30 18.51 -7.63
C ARG A 321 11.73 18.17 -8.05
N LEU A 322 12.47 17.45 -7.20
CA LEU A 322 13.80 16.97 -7.52
C LEU A 322 13.77 15.93 -8.64
N THR A 323 12.75 15.08 -8.68
CA THR A 323 12.57 14.08 -9.74
C THR A 323 12.32 14.72 -11.10
N ASP A 324 11.60 15.84 -11.12
CA ASP A 324 11.37 16.59 -12.35
C ASP A 324 12.66 17.30 -12.88
N ARG A 325 13.69 17.48 -12.04
CA ARG A 325 14.92 18.22 -12.37
C ARG A 325 16.20 17.37 -12.47
N MET A 326 16.27 16.27 -11.74
CA MET A 326 17.45 15.41 -11.67
C MET A 326 17.40 14.30 -12.72
N ALA A 327 18.56 13.71 -13.02
CA ALA A 327 18.62 12.54 -13.89
C ALA A 327 17.71 11.41 -13.35
N PRO A 328 16.99 10.68 -14.24
CA PRO A 328 16.08 9.61 -13.82
C PRO A 328 16.75 8.61 -12.90
N GLY A 329 16.09 8.35 -11.78
CA GLY A 329 16.50 7.37 -10.78
C GLY A 329 17.42 7.88 -9.68
N ARG A 330 18.06 9.05 -9.80
CA ARG A 330 18.93 9.57 -8.73
C ARG A 330 18.19 9.80 -7.41
N VAL A 331 17.00 10.41 -7.48
CA VAL A 331 16.18 10.65 -6.28
C VAL A 331 15.76 9.33 -5.64
N SER A 332 15.34 8.35 -6.45
CA SER A 332 15.05 6.99 -5.96
C SER A 332 16.27 6.34 -5.32
N GLN A 333 17.44 6.39 -5.95
CA GLN A 333 18.68 5.82 -5.39
C GLN A 333 18.98 6.42 -4.01
N ILE A 334 18.91 7.74 -3.87
CA ILE A 334 19.11 8.41 -2.58
C ILE A 334 18.09 7.88 -1.57
N GLY A 335 16.80 7.83 -1.92
CA GLY A 335 15.76 7.28 -1.06
C GLY A 335 16.02 5.84 -0.62
N PHE A 336 16.42 4.96 -1.54
CA PHE A 336 16.74 3.56 -1.22
C PHE A 336 17.96 3.47 -0.30
N VAL A 337 19.02 4.22 -0.56
CA VAL A 337 20.21 4.28 0.33
C VAL A 337 19.82 4.77 1.72
N THR A 338 19.01 5.84 1.81
CA THR A 338 18.50 6.34 3.09
C THR A 338 17.65 5.30 3.82
N MET A 339 16.81 4.54 3.10
CA MET A 339 15.99 3.49 3.72
C MET A 339 16.82 2.30 4.21
N ILE A 340 17.81 1.88 3.42
CA ILE A 340 18.76 0.82 3.79
C ILE A 340 19.55 1.23 5.03
N ALA A 341 20.05 2.47 5.08
CA ALA A 341 20.73 3.01 6.25
C ALA A 341 19.83 3.04 7.49
N ALA A 342 18.55 3.42 7.34
CA ALA A 342 17.58 3.36 8.42
C ALA A 342 17.37 1.91 8.94
N MET A 343 17.23 0.92 8.04
CA MET A 343 17.08 -0.49 8.44
C MET A 343 18.32 -1.00 9.19
N ALA A 344 19.52 -0.67 8.71
CA ALA A 344 20.77 -1.04 9.37
C ALA A 344 20.89 -0.41 10.76
N LEU A 345 20.56 0.88 10.90
CA LEU A 345 20.59 1.59 12.18
C LEU A 345 19.56 1.05 13.17
N PHE A 346 18.34 0.72 12.72
CA PHE A 346 17.37 0.02 13.57
C PHE A 346 17.95 -1.30 14.08
N GLY A 347 18.49 -2.13 13.18
CA GLY A 347 19.08 -3.41 13.55
C GLY A 347 20.21 -3.27 14.58
N VAL A 348 21.18 -2.40 14.30
CA VAL A 348 22.34 -2.17 15.18
C VAL A 348 21.90 -1.63 16.55
N PHE A 349 21.06 -0.61 16.60
CA PHE A 349 20.65 -0.02 17.87
C PHE A 349 19.79 -0.96 18.72
N MET A 350 18.94 -1.79 18.09
CA MET A 350 18.17 -2.81 18.80
C MET A 350 19.05 -3.93 19.36
N ILE A 351 20.01 -4.43 18.57
CA ILE A 351 20.95 -5.49 18.98
C ILE A 351 21.86 -5.02 20.12
N LEU A 352 22.39 -3.80 20.02
CA LEU A 352 23.24 -3.21 21.06
C LEU A 352 22.46 -2.77 22.30
N GLY A 353 21.13 -2.86 22.28
CA GLY A 353 20.28 -2.41 23.38
C GLY A 353 20.42 -0.92 23.66
N ALA A 354 20.62 -0.09 22.62
CA ALA A 354 20.77 1.36 22.76
C ALA A 354 19.57 2.01 23.47
N SER A 355 19.78 3.22 24.02
CA SER A 355 18.67 3.99 24.61
C SER A 355 17.55 4.19 23.58
N PRO A 356 16.26 4.07 23.96
CA PRO A 356 15.13 4.16 23.03
C PRO A 356 15.11 5.44 22.19
N TRP A 357 15.61 6.54 22.74
CA TRP A 357 15.67 7.84 22.07
C TRP A 357 16.59 7.86 20.85
N TRP A 358 17.58 6.96 20.76
CA TRP A 358 18.40 6.81 19.56
C TRP A 358 17.59 6.34 18.34
N MET A 359 16.40 5.76 18.55
CA MET A 359 15.49 5.38 17.46
C MET A 359 14.99 6.58 16.66
N LEU A 360 15.03 7.79 17.21
CA LEU A 360 14.65 9.01 16.49
C LEU A 360 15.46 9.20 15.20
N ILE A 361 16.72 8.75 15.16
CA ILE A 361 17.58 8.84 13.97
C ILE A 361 17.04 7.95 12.83
N PRO A 362 16.97 6.61 12.98
CA PRO A 362 16.45 5.75 11.92
C PRO A 362 14.98 6.01 11.59
N ILE A 363 14.15 6.44 12.56
CA ILE A 363 12.75 6.87 12.31
C ILE A 363 12.70 8.11 11.41
N SER A 364 13.57 9.08 11.66
CA SER A 364 13.64 10.30 10.84
C SER A 364 14.12 10.00 9.42
N LEU A 365 15.16 9.15 9.30
CA LEU A 365 15.66 8.68 8.00
C LEU A 365 14.58 7.91 7.24
N LEU A 366 13.80 7.08 7.92
CA LEU A 366 12.68 6.35 7.30
C LEU A 366 11.60 7.30 6.77
N GLY A 367 11.30 8.39 7.49
CA GLY A 367 10.39 9.44 7.02
C GLY A 367 10.89 10.09 5.73
N VAL A 368 12.15 10.52 5.71
CA VAL A 368 12.80 11.11 4.52
C VAL A 368 12.82 10.12 3.35
N ALA A 369 13.17 8.86 3.61
CA ALA A 369 13.25 7.80 2.60
C ALA A 369 11.89 7.51 1.96
N ASN A 370 10.80 7.48 2.74
CA ASN A 370 9.45 7.28 2.20
C ASN A 370 9.12 8.33 1.12
N GLY A 371 9.40 9.61 1.37
CA GLY A 371 9.19 10.66 0.36
C GLY A 371 10.03 10.46 -0.91
N LEU A 372 11.30 10.07 -0.75
CA LEU A 372 12.27 9.91 -1.85
C LEU A 372 12.13 8.60 -2.64
N CYS A 373 11.48 7.58 -2.09
CA CYS A 373 11.30 6.29 -2.74
C CYS A 373 10.01 6.23 -3.56
N TRP A 374 8.86 6.49 -2.92
CA TRP A 374 7.54 6.18 -3.47
C TRP A 374 7.19 7.02 -4.69
N SER A 375 7.32 8.35 -4.58
CA SER A 375 6.95 9.28 -5.63
C SER A 375 7.83 9.09 -6.88
N PRO A 376 9.18 9.12 -6.76
CA PRO A 376 10.04 9.04 -7.94
C PRO A 376 9.93 7.68 -8.64
N ASN A 377 9.78 6.59 -7.88
CA ASN A 377 9.60 5.26 -8.46
C ASN A 377 8.31 5.18 -9.28
N SER A 378 7.19 5.66 -8.73
CA SER A 378 5.91 5.64 -9.45
C SER A 378 5.94 6.53 -10.70
N ALA A 379 6.62 7.67 -10.65
CA ALA A 379 6.76 8.60 -11.76
C ALA A 379 7.55 7.97 -12.91
N ILE A 380 8.73 7.42 -12.62
CA ILE A 380 9.62 6.84 -13.63
C ILE A 380 9.02 5.54 -14.20
N ALA A 381 8.46 4.68 -13.35
CA ALA A 381 7.88 3.41 -13.78
C ALA A 381 6.70 3.59 -14.76
N MET A 382 5.88 4.61 -14.54
CA MET A 382 4.67 4.87 -15.35
C MET A 382 4.92 5.80 -16.54
N ARG A 383 6.07 6.49 -16.59
CA ARG A 383 6.36 7.56 -17.55
C ARG A 383 6.24 7.12 -19.01
N ASP A 384 6.78 5.95 -19.30
CA ASP A 384 6.99 5.44 -20.66
C ASP A 384 5.90 4.45 -21.09
N LEU A 385 4.88 4.26 -20.26
CA LEU A 385 3.74 3.41 -20.59
C LEU A 385 2.79 4.11 -21.57
N PRO A 386 2.36 3.43 -22.65
CA PRO A 386 1.35 3.98 -23.52
C PRO A 386 0.00 4.07 -22.80
N ALA A 387 -0.80 5.06 -23.19
CA ALA A 387 -2.01 5.42 -22.47
C ALA A 387 -3.04 4.29 -22.43
N ASP A 388 -3.06 3.39 -23.41
CA ASP A 388 -4.02 2.29 -23.56
C ASP A 388 -3.87 1.15 -22.53
N VAL A 389 -2.70 1.07 -21.90
CA VAL A 389 -2.36 0.06 -20.88
C VAL A 389 -2.03 0.68 -19.53
N MET A 390 -2.27 1.98 -19.35
CA MET A 390 -1.97 2.70 -18.11
C MET A 390 -2.72 2.13 -16.89
N GLY A 391 -3.98 1.74 -17.03
CA GLY A 391 -4.74 1.09 -15.95
C GLY A 391 -4.25 -0.31 -15.62
N ALA A 392 -3.81 -1.09 -16.63
CA ALA A 392 -3.13 -2.36 -16.41
C ALA A 392 -1.80 -2.17 -15.65
N GLY A 393 -1.00 -1.18 -16.07
CA GLY A 393 0.25 -0.82 -15.42
C GLY A 393 0.06 -0.44 -13.95
N SER A 394 -0.89 0.45 -13.65
CA SER A 394 -1.19 0.84 -12.26
C SER A 394 -1.74 -0.32 -11.42
N GLY A 395 -2.52 -1.22 -12.00
CA GLY A 395 -2.97 -2.46 -11.37
C GLY A 395 -1.81 -3.38 -10.98
N VAL A 396 -0.90 -3.66 -11.93
CA VAL A 396 0.31 -4.47 -11.67
C VAL A 396 1.20 -3.82 -10.61
N TYR A 397 1.39 -2.50 -10.66
CA TYR A 397 2.20 -1.75 -9.70
C TYR A 397 1.65 -1.85 -8.27
N ASN A 398 0.35 -1.61 -8.09
CA ASN A 398 -0.27 -1.72 -6.76
C ASN A 398 -0.33 -3.18 -6.27
N THR A 399 -0.59 -4.13 -7.16
CA THR A 399 -0.56 -5.56 -6.80
C THR A 399 0.84 -5.97 -6.34
N SER A 400 1.89 -5.57 -7.07
CA SER A 400 3.29 -5.88 -6.71
C SER A 400 3.68 -5.28 -5.36
N ARG A 401 3.23 -4.05 -5.08
CA ARG A 401 3.39 -3.40 -3.78
C ARG A 401 2.75 -4.23 -2.66
N GLN A 402 1.49 -4.64 -2.83
CA GLN A 402 0.76 -5.39 -1.80
C GLN A 402 1.30 -6.80 -1.60
N VAL A 403 1.65 -7.51 -2.67
CA VAL A 403 2.27 -8.84 -2.56
C VAL A 403 3.61 -8.75 -1.84
N GLY A 404 4.42 -7.72 -2.15
CA GLY A 404 5.65 -7.43 -1.41
C GLY A 404 5.39 -7.20 0.09
N ALA A 405 4.38 -6.40 0.43
CA ALA A 405 3.98 -6.15 1.81
C ALA A 405 3.65 -7.43 2.59
N VAL A 406 2.83 -8.32 2.00
CA VAL A 406 2.45 -9.59 2.66
C VAL A 406 3.67 -10.50 2.86
N ILE A 407 4.48 -10.68 1.82
CA ILE A 407 5.69 -11.52 1.92
C ILE A 407 6.66 -10.95 2.96
N GLY A 408 6.82 -9.62 3.00
CA GLY A 408 7.67 -8.94 3.97
C GLY A 408 7.21 -9.18 5.40
N GLN A 409 5.92 -8.96 5.69
CA GLN A 409 5.34 -9.20 7.01
C GLN A 409 5.57 -10.64 7.49
N SER A 410 5.35 -11.63 6.62
CA SER A 410 5.52 -13.04 6.97
C SER A 410 6.98 -13.43 7.18
N ALA A 411 7.89 -12.96 6.31
CA ALA A 411 9.32 -13.22 6.45
C ALA A 411 9.88 -12.61 7.74
N MET A 412 9.48 -11.38 8.06
CA MET A 412 9.83 -10.72 9.31
C MET A 412 9.28 -11.47 10.52
N GLY A 413 8.00 -11.88 10.51
CA GLY A 413 7.39 -12.64 11.60
C GLY A 413 8.13 -13.96 11.88
N ALA A 414 8.52 -14.68 10.82
CA ALA A 414 9.31 -15.90 10.94
C ALA A 414 10.68 -15.65 11.59
N VAL A 415 11.40 -14.60 11.15
CA VAL A 415 12.70 -14.24 11.74
C VAL A 415 12.54 -13.81 13.20
N MET A 416 11.53 -13.00 13.53
CA MET A 416 11.24 -12.60 14.91
C MET A 416 10.98 -13.84 15.79
N GLN A 417 10.14 -14.77 15.35
CA GLN A 417 9.81 -15.97 16.10
C GLN A 417 11.03 -16.86 16.38
N MET A 418 11.94 -16.99 15.40
CA MET A 418 13.17 -17.77 15.56
C MET A 418 14.22 -17.09 16.44
N THR A 419 14.18 -15.77 16.56
CA THR A 419 15.27 -14.98 17.18
C THR A 419 14.90 -14.36 18.52
N VAL A 420 13.60 -14.19 18.83
CA VAL A 420 13.12 -13.59 20.08
C VAL A 420 13.54 -14.40 21.32
N VAL A 421 13.77 -15.71 21.16
CA VAL A 421 14.30 -16.60 22.21
C VAL A 421 15.69 -16.19 22.71
N TYR A 422 16.46 -15.43 21.92
CA TYR A 422 17.76 -14.88 22.30
C TYR A 422 17.65 -13.47 22.92
N GLY A 423 16.44 -12.98 23.15
CA GLY A 423 16.15 -11.66 23.70
C GLY A 423 15.39 -10.78 22.71
N VAL A 424 14.41 -10.02 23.22
CA VAL A 424 13.52 -9.17 22.41
C VAL A 424 14.33 -8.17 21.56
N GLY A 425 15.30 -7.48 22.16
CA GLY A 425 16.17 -6.53 21.45
C GLY A 425 16.94 -7.15 20.29
N PHE A 426 17.58 -8.30 20.54
CA PHE A 426 18.30 -9.03 19.52
C PHE A 426 17.37 -9.50 18.40
N GLY A 427 16.23 -10.12 18.74
CA GLY A 427 15.31 -10.65 17.74
C GLY A 427 14.67 -9.58 16.86
N MET A 428 14.25 -8.46 17.46
CA MET A 428 13.73 -7.32 16.69
C MET A 428 14.82 -6.72 15.80
N GLY A 429 16.05 -6.57 16.31
CA GLY A 429 17.15 -6.03 15.52
C GLY A 429 17.57 -6.93 14.36
N VAL A 430 17.63 -8.26 14.56
CA VAL A 430 17.94 -9.21 13.48
C VAL A 430 16.85 -9.19 12.41
N SER A 431 15.58 -9.02 12.79
CA SER A 431 14.48 -8.94 11.82
C SER A 431 14.61 -7.76 10.84
N MET A 432 15.30 -6.67 11.21
CA MET A 432 15.57 -5.53 10.33
C MET A 432 16.50 -5.85 9.16
N PHE A 433 17.28 -6.94 9.24
CA PHE A 433 18.11 -7.37 8.12
C PHE A 433 17.28 -7.94 6.95
N VAL A 434 16.05 -8.42 7.21
CA VAL A 434 15.14 -8.90 6.15
C VAL A 434 14.83 -7.78 5.14
N PRO A 435 14.25 -6.63 5.54
CA PRO A 435 14.03 -5.54 4.61
C PRO A 435 15.33 -4.93 4.11
N PHE A 436 16.41 -4.90 4.90
CA PHE A 436 17.72 -4.43 4.44
C PHE A 436 18.21 -5.16 3.19
N ILE A 437 18.23 -6.51 3.22
CA ILE A 437 18.71 -7.33 2.10
C ILE A 437 17.83 -7.13 0.87
N VAL A 438 16.51 -7.12 1.07
CA VAL A 438 15.55 -6.97 -0.03
C VAL A 438 15.65 -5.58 -0.67
N LEU A 439 15.90 -4.54 0.12
CA LEU A 439 16.08 -3.19 -0.40
C LEU A 439 17.37 -3.02 -1.22
N LEU A 440 18.41 -3.83 -1.00
CA LEU A 440 19.60 -3.82 -1.88
C LEU A 440 19.23 -4.22 -3.32
N VAL A 441 18.32 -5.19 -3.48
CA VAL A 441 17.80 -5.56 -4.80
C VAL A 441 17.03 -4.40 -5.42
N GLY A 442 16.23 -3.69 -4.63
CA GLY A 442 15.52 -2.49 -5.06
C GLY A 442 16.46 -1.36 -5.47
N LEU A 443 17.54 -1.14 -4.72
CA LEU A 443 18.58 -0.16 -5.04
C LEU A 443 19.25 -0.45 -6.39
N VAL A 444 19.58 -1.72 -6.64
CA VAL A 444 20.11 -2.16 -7.95
C VAL A 444 19.08 -1.97 -9.06
N ALA A 445 17.80 -2.18 -8.80
CA ALA A 445 16.76 -1.94 -9.80
C ALA A 445 16.64 -0.46 -10.16
N VAL A 446 16.56 0.43 -9.17
CA VAL A 446 16.42 1.88 -9.43
C VAL A 446 17.70 2.51 -9.99
N SER A 447 18.87 1.92 -9.74
CA SER A 447 20.12 2.41 -10.33
C SER A 447 20.22 2.18 -11.83
N GLN A 448 19.39 1.30 -12.36
CA GLN A 448 19.33 0.99 -13.78
C GLN A 448 18.26 1.82 -14.52
N PHE A 449 17.58 2.76 -13.86
CA PHE A 449 16.62 3.63 -14.55
C PHE A 449 17.29 4.44 -15.67
N LYS A 450 16.55 4.62 -16.77
CA LYS A 450 17.03 5.30 -17.98
C LYS A 450 16.32 6.63 -18.22
N GLY A 451 17.12 7.57 -18.75
CA GLY A 451 16.79 8.90 -19.28
C GLY A 451 15.45 8.99 -19.98
#